data_AF-A0AAU7A254-F1
#
_entry.id   AF-A0AAU7A254-F1
#
_cell.length_a   1.000
_cell.length_b   1.000
_cell.length_c   1.000
_cell.angle_alpha   90.00
_cell.angle_beta   90.00
_cell.angle_gamma   90.00
#
_symmetry.space_group_name_H-M   'P 1'
#
loop_
_entity.id
_entity.type
_entity.pdbx_description
1 polymer ?
#
loop_
_entity_poly.entity_id
_entity_poly.type
_entity_poly.pdbx_seq_one_letter_code
_entity_poly.pdbx_strand_id
1 'polypeptide(L)'
;MSRDIPGLSAALEEATDDLRKADPDGNWTNDRIAVEVTNLGTPLSSVHFRQLCKGRNAAPTTMLMANLAEVLGKPLLYFTDPAVRQAIRRALDVPSAQNDRVVEAVLRFRSMTHEEQQAVIDAITHDADALAAQQD
;
A
#
# COMPACT_ATOMS: atom_id res chain seq x y z
N MET A 1 24.03 10.31 -10.31
CA MET A 1 22.67 10.17 -10.85
C MET A 1 21.74 9.85 -9.68
N SER A 2 20.97 10.83 -9.19
CA SER A 2 19.92 10.56 -8.20
C SER A 2 18.86 9.71 -8.88
N ARG A 3 18.63 8.47 -8.41
CA ARG A 3 17.53 7.63 -8.91
C ARG A 3 16.26 8.09 -8.23
N ASP A 4 15.70 9.21 -8.66
CA ASP A 4 14.40 9.63 -8.16
C ASP A 4 13.36 8.57 -8.56
N ILE A 5 12.71 7.96 -7.58
CA ILE A 5 11.60 7.01 -7.81
C ILE A 5 10.36 7.86 -8.08
N PRO A 6 9.81 7.84 -9.31
CA PRO A 6 8.68 8.70 -9.65
C PRO A 6 7.48 8.45 -8.74
N GLY A 7 6.91 9.52 -8.19
CA GLY A 7 5.72 9.45 -7.34
C GLY A 7 5.94 8.84 -5.95
N LEU A 8 7.18 8.57 -5.53
CA LEU A 8 7.48 8.05 -4.20
C LEU A 8 7.01 8.97 -3.08
N SER A 9 7.32 10.26 -3.19
CA SER A 9 6.90 11.30 -2.25
C SER A 9 5.39 11.28 -2.01
N ALA A 10 4.61 11.26 -3.10
CA ALA A 10 3.16 11.18 -3.04
C ALA A 10 2.66 9.88 -2.39
N ALA A 11 3.29 8.73 -2.66
CA ALA A 11 2.93 7.48 -1.98
C ALA A 11 3.24 7.51 -0.48
N LEU A 12 4.36 8.10 -0.07
CA LEU A 12 4.71 8.23 1.34
C LEU A 12 3.72 9.14 2.07
N GLU A 13 3.36 10.28 1.48
CA GLU A 13 2.34 11.19 2.04
C GLU A 13 0.99 10.49 2.16
N GLU A 14 0.54 9.83 1.10
CA GLU A 14 -0.73 9.10 1.09
C GLU A 14 -0.77 7.98 2.14
N ALA A 15 0.25 7.12 2.19
CA ALA A 15 0.32 6.04 3.17
C ALA A 15 0.37 6.56 4.61
N THR A 16 1.02 7.72 4.82
CA THR A 16 1.05 8.38 6.13
C THR A 16 -0.33 8.89 6.52
N ASP A 17 -1.06 9.49 5.58
CA ASP A 17 -2.41 10.00 5.83
C ASP A 17 -3.41 8.88 6.07
N ASP A 18 -3.29 7.75 5.36
CA ASP A 18 -4.07 6.55 5.62
C ASP A 18 -3.84 6.02 7.03
N LEU A 19 -2.56 5.94 7.44
CA LEU A 19 -2.18 5.48 8.78
C LEU A 19 -2.78 6.37 9.88
N ARG A 20 -2.80 7.69 9.66
CA ARG A 20 -3.42 8.65 10.58
C ARG A 20 -4.93 8.55 10.63
N LYS A 21 -5.59 8.38 9.49
CA LYS A 21 -7.06 8.21 9.45
C LYS A 21 -7.50 6.95 10.18
N ALA A 22 -6.68 5.90 10.16
CA ALA A 22 -6.93 4.66 10.87
C ALA A 22 -6.66 4.73 12.39
N ASP A 23 -6.09 5.84 12.88
CA ASP A 23 -5.71 6.04 14.28
C ASP A 23 -6.56 7.14 14.93
N PRO A 24 -7.70 6.78 15.56
CA PRO A 24 -8.63 7.75 16.13
C PRO A 24 -8.02 8.58 17.26
N ASP A 25 -6.94 8.12 17.87
CA ASP A 25 -6.24 8.79 18.96
C ASP A 25 -5.17 9.79 18.45
N GLY A 26 -4.84 9.77 17.16
CA GLY A 26 -3.90 10.72 16.54
C GLY A 26 -2.45 10.57 17.00
N ASN A 27 -2.04 9.36 17.38
CA ASN A 27 -0.69 9.04 17.85
C ASN A 27 0.35 8.97 16.71
N TRP A 28 -0.06 8.72 15.47
CA TRP A 28 0.84 8.64 14.32
C TRP A 28 1.32 10.01 13.79
N THR A 29 2.38 10.52 14.40
CA THR A 29 3.13 11.69 13.93
C THR A 29 4.35 11.28 13.08
N ASN A 30 4.93 12.24 12.34
CA ASN A 30 6.20 12.01 11.64
C ASN A 30 7.32 11.58 12.59
N ASP A 31 7.33 12.11 13.83
CA ASP A 31 8.28 11.73 14.87
C ASP A 31 8.09 10.28 15.27
N ARG A 32 6.83 9.86 15.48
CA ARG A 32 6.49 8.48 15.83
C ARG A 32 6.89 7.50 14.72
N ILE A 33 6.59 7.81 13.46
CA ILE A 33 6.97 6.98 12.31
C ILE A 33 8.50 6.84 12.23
N ALA A 34 9.24 7.94 12.41
CA ALA A 34 10.70 7.93 12.38
C ALA A 34 11.30 7.07 13.51
N VAL A 35 10.71 7.13 14.72
CA VAL A 35 11.09 6.28 15.85
C VAL A 35 10.84 4.81 15.53
N GLU A 36 9.67 4.46 15.01
CA GLU A 36 9.35 3.06 14.69
C GLU A 36 10.25 2.48 13.59
N VAL A 37 10.55 3.24 12.54
CA VAL A 37 11.52 2.82 11.50
C VAL A 37 12.92 2.64 12.08
N THR A 38 13.31 3.50 13.04
CA THR A 38 14.58 3.39 13.76
C THR A 38 14.62 2.14 14.65
N ASN A 39 13.52 1.78 15.31
CA ASN A 39 13.40 0.56 16.10
C ASN A 39 13.54 -0.71 15.24
N LEU A 40 13.15 -0.65 13.95
CA LEU A 40 13.40 -1.70 12.96
C LEU A 40 14.85 -1.73 12.42
N GLY A 41 15.76 -0.96 13.02
CA GLY A 41 17.19 -1.01 12.73
C GLY A 41 17.66 -0.08 11.60
N THR A 42 16.79 0.78 11.05
CA THR A 42 17.21 1.80 10.08
C THR A 42 17.11 3.20 10.68
N PRO A 43 18.22 3.88 10.98
CA PRO A 43 18.19 5.22 11.53
C PRO A 43 17.43 6.20 10.63
N LEU A 44 16.34 6.77 11.16
CA LEU A 44 15.51 7.75 10.47
C LEU A 44 15.16 8.88 11.43
N SER A 45 15.43 10.13 11.02
CA SER A 45 14.95 11.30 11.76
C SER A 45 13.62 11.78 11.19
N SER A 46 12.79 12.41 12.02
CA SER A 46 11.54 13.03 11.56
C SER A 46 11.73 14.06 10.46
N VAL A 47 12.80 14.86 10.55
CA VAL A 47 13.16 15.84 9.51
C VAL A 47 13.48 15.14 8.19
N HIS A 48 14.26 14.06 8.23
CA HIS A 48 14.58 13.27 7.04
C HIS A 48 13.31 12.65 6.45
N PHE A 49 12.46 12.03 7.27
CA PHE A 49 11.19 11.48 6.83
C PHE A 49 10.29 12.54 6.15
N ARG A 50 10.17 13.72 6.75
CA ARG A 50 9.42 14.85 6.17
C ARG A 50 9.98 15.30 4.83
N GLN A 51 11.31 15.25 4.65
CA GLN A 51 11.93 15.59 3.37
C GLN A 51 11.67 14.53 2.31
N LEU A 52 11.60 13.24 2.67
CA LEU A 52 11.21 12.15 1.77
C LEU A 52 9.77 12.33 1.29
N CYS A 53 8.83 12.62 2.19
CA CYS A 53 7.43 12.94 1.84
C CYS A 53 7.35 14.11 0.85
N LYS A 54 8.17 15.14 1.04
CA LYS A 54 8.19 16.32 0.15
C LYS A 54 8.99 16.14 -1.14
N GLY A 55 9.60 14.97 -1.37
CA GLY A 55 10.47 14.71 -2.52
C GLY A 55 11.73 15.61 -2.56
N ARG A 56 12.20 16.08 -1.40
CA ARG A 56 13.34 17.01 -1.28
C ARG A 56 14.67 16.32 -0.97
N ASN A 57 14.69 15.01 -0.81
CA ASN A 57 15.90 14.24 -0.45
C ASN A 57 16.17 13.14 -1.47
N ALA A 58 17.41 12.64 -1.47
CA ALA A 58 17.84 11.52 -2.29
C ALA A 58 16.99 10.27 -2.02
N ALA A 59 16.88 9.41 -3.03
CA ALA A 59 16.11 8.19 -2.95
C ALA A 59 16.49 7.35 -1.72
N PRO A 60 15.50 6.88 -0.93
CA PRO A 60 15.78 6.07 0.24
C PRO A 60 16.43 4.75 -0.18
N THR A 61 17.26 4.20 0.70
CA THR A 61 17.85 2.87 0.48
C THR A 61 16.74 1.81 0.45
N THR A 62 17.01 0.66 -0.17
CA THR A 62 16.06 -0.46 -0.20
C THR A 62 15.63 -0.89 1.20
N MET A 63 16.56 -0.90 2.16
CA MET A 63 16.27 -1.23 3.56
C MET A 63 15.37 -0.20 4.22
N LEU A 64 15.65 1.10 4.01
CA LEU A 64 14.79 2.17 4.52
C LEU A 64 13.38 2.08 3.93
N MET A 65 13.26 1.77 2.64
CA MET A 65 11.96 1.58 2.01
C MET A 65 11.21 0.36 2.57
N ALA A 66 11.90 -0.75 2.82
CA ALA A 66 11.30 -1.94 3.41
C ALA A 66 10.76 -1.66 4.82
N ASN A 67 11.54 -1.01 5.67
CA ASN A 67 11.11 -0.65 7.02
C ASN A 67 9.97 0.39 7.00
N LEU A 68 9.99 1.34 6.05
CA LEU A 68 8.87 2.28 5.86
C LEU A 68 7.60 1.57 5.44
N ALA A 69 7.70 0.60 4.52
CA ALA A 69 6.58 -0.20 4.08
C ALA A 69 5.95 -1.00 5.24
N GLU A 70 6.80 -1.58 6.10
CA GLU A 70 6.36 -2.29 7.30
C GLU A 70 5.63 -1.37 8.29
N VAL A 71 6.22 -0.21 8.65
CA VAL A 71 5.60 0.74 9.60
C VAL A 71 4.31 1.35 9.04
N LEU A 72 4.27 1.65 7.75
CA LEU A 72 3.09 2.26 7.10
C LEU A 72 2.02 1.22 6.73
N GLY A 73 2.26 -0.07 6.97
CA GLY A 73 1.30 -1.14 6.69
C GLY A 73 0.98 -1.29 5.20
N LYS A 74 1.92 -0.95 4.31
CA LYS A 74 1.77 -1.08 2.85
C LYS A 74 2.80 -2.06 2.30
N PRO A 75 2.50 -2.86 1.27
CA PRO A 75 3.51 -3.69 0.62
C PRO A 75 4.57 -2.80 -0.05
N LEU A 76 5.83 -3.23 -0.07
CA LEU A 76 6.93 -2.46 -0.67
C LEU A 76 6.63 -1.99 -2.11
N LEU A 77 5.98 -2.84 -2.90
CA LEU A 77 5.58 -2.53 -4.28
C LEU A 77 4.62 -1.34 -4.39
N TYR A 78 3.87 -1.00 -3.34
CA TYR A 78 3.03 0.20 -3.32
C TYR A 78 3.81 1.49 -3.64
N PHE A 79 5.07 1.56 -3.16
CA PHE A 79 5.91 2.75 -3.33
C PHE A 79 6.62 2.80 -4.68
N THR A 80 6.80 1.66 -5.36
CA THR A 80 7.60 1.55 -6.60
C THR A 80 6.79 1.21 -7.84
N ASP A 81 5.58 0.64 -7.68
CA ASP A 81 4.71 0.20 -8.77
C ASP A 81 3.38 0.97 -8.74
N PRO A 82 3.14 1.87 -9.72
CA PRO A 82 1.89 2.62 -9.82
C PRO A 82 0.63 1.75 -9.98
N ALA A 83 0.74 0.58 -10.63
CA ALA A 83 -0.40 -0.32 -10.83
C ALA A 83 -0.82 -0.97 -9.51
N VAL A 84 0.15 -1.44 -8.71
CA VAL A 84 -0.10 -1.96 -7.35
C VAL A 84 -0.71 -0.88 -6.46
N ARG A 85 -0.18 0.35 -6.53
CA ARG A 85 -0.72 1.49 -5.79
C ARG A 85 -2.17 1.78 -6.15
N GLN A 86 -2.50 1.78 -7.44
CA GLN A 86 -3.87 2.00 -7.91
C GLN A 86 -4.82 0.87 -7.47
N ALA A 87 -4.37 -0.38 -7.52
CA ALA A 87 -5.16 -1.52 -7.05
C ALA A 87 -5.48 -1.41 -5.54
N ILE A 88 -4.48 -1.03 -4.73
CA ILE A 88 -4.66 -0.83 -3.29
C ILE A 88 -5.61 0.35 -3.01
N ARG A 89 -5.49 1.47 -3.73
CA ARG A 89 -6.43 2.60 -3.61
C ARG A 89 -7.87 2.17 -3.88
N ARG A 90 -8.10 1.43 -4.97
CA ARG A 90 -9.42 0.90 -5.30
C ARG A 90 -9.95 -0.01 -4.20
N ALA A 91 -9.10 -0.86 -3.61
CA ALA A 91 -9.51 -1.73 -2.51
C ALA A 91 -9.86 -0.95 -1.23
N LEU A 92 -9.18 0.16 -0.95
CA LEU A 92 -9.46 1.00 0.22
C LEU A 92 -10.73 1.84 0.07
N ASP A 93 -11.14 2.17 -1.16
CA ASP A 93 -12.40 2.87 -1.46
C ASP A 93 -13.64 1.96 -1.38
N VAL A 94 -13.45 0.64 -1.24
CA VAL A 94 -14.56 -0.31 -1.04
C VAL A 94 -15.13 -0.15 0.37
N PRO A 95 -16.46 0.06 0.53
CA PRO A 95 -17.08 0.20 1.85
C PRO A 95 -16.72 -0.97 2.78
N SER A 96 -16.47 -0.69 4.06
CA SER A 96 -15.99 -1.67 5.06
C SER A 96 -16.82 -2.95 5.14
N ALA A 97 -18.14 -2.88 4.92
CA ALA A 97 -19.02 -4.06 4.86
C ALA A 97 -18.73 -5.02 3.70
N GLN A 98 -18.11 -4.54 2.63
CA GLN A 98 -17.58 -5.37 1.54
C GLN A 98 -16.16 -5.88 1.85
N ASN A 99 -15.35 -5.13 2.60
CA ASN A 99 -14.00 -5.56 2.98
C ASN A 99 -13.99 -6.85 3.80
N ASP A 100 -14.92 -7.04 4.73
CA ASP A 100 -15.00 -8.31 5.48
C ASP A 100 -15.27 -9.51 4.55
N ARG A 101 -16.15 -9.32 3.56
CA ARG A 101 -16.45 -10.35 2.55
C ARG A 101 -15.29 -10.57 1.59
N VAL A 102 -14.56 -9.52 1.23
CA VAL A 102 -13.35 -9.61 0.40
C VAL A 102 -12.24 -10.33 1.16
N VAL A 103 -12.03 -10.03 2.44
CA VAL A 103 -11.04 -10.70 3.29
C VAL A 103 -11.38 -12.18 3.43
N GLU A 104 -12.65 -12.52 3.72
CA GLU A 104 -13.10 -13.91 3.78
C GLU A 104 -12.92 -14.63 2.44
N ALA A 105 -13.26 -13.97 1.32
CA ALA A 105 -13.08 -14.52 -0.02
C ALA A 105 -11.59 -14.74 -0.35
N VAL A 106 -10.70 -13.81 0.01
CA VAL A 106 -9.25 -13.96 -0.20
C VAL A 106 -8.67 -15.08 0.66
N LEU A 107 -9.08 -15.18 1.93
CA LEU A 107 -8.64 -16.28 2.80
C LEU A 107 -9.09 -17.63 2.24
N ARG A 108 -10.34 -17.74 1.79
CA ARG A 108 -10.87 -18.94 1.14
C ARG A 108 -10.10 -19.27 -0.14
N PHE A 109 -9.84 -18.27 -0.99
CA PHE A 109 -9.08 -18.43 -2.23
C PHE A 109 -7.68 -18.99 -1.98
N ARG A 110 -6.98 -18.50 -0.95
CA ARG A 110 -5.64 -18.99 -0.59
C ARG A 110 -5.63 -20.43 -0.06
N SER A 111 -6.76 -20.94 0.42
CA SER A 111 -6.92 -22.33 0.86
C SER A 111 -7.28 -23.30 -0.28
N MET A 112 -7.56 -22.79 -1.49
CA MET A 112 -7.88 -23.61 -2.66
C MET A 112 -6.62 -24.12 -3.36
N THR A 113 -6.78 -25.16 -4.17
CA THR A 113 -5.72 -25.65 -5.06
C THR A 113 -5.47 -24.67 -6.21
N HIS A 114 -4.32 -24.77 -6.88
CA HIS A 114 -3.95 -23.86 -7.97
C HIS A 114 -4.91 -23.96 -9.18
N GLU A 115 -5.51 -25.12 -9.41
CA GLU A 115 -6.50 -25.34 -10.47
C GLU A 115 -7.82 -24.62 -10.14
N GLU A 116 -8.28 -24.75 -8.90
CA GLU A 116 -9.48 -24.08 -8.40
C GLU A 116 -9.31 -22.56 -8.33
N GLN A 117 -8.12 -22.09 -7.95
CA GLN A 117 -7.76 -20.66 -7.98
C GLN A 117 -7.83 -20.11 -9.40
N GLN A 118 -7.30 -20.84 -10.38
CA GLN A 118 -7.33 -20.42 -11.78
C GLN A 118 -8.77 -20.35 -12.32
N ALA A 119 -9.61 -21.34 -12.00
CA ALA A 119 -11.01 -21.34 -12.40
C ALA A 119 -11.80 -20.14 -11.84
N VAL A 120 -11.50 -19.73 -10.60
CA VAL A 120 -12.11 -18.54 -9.99
C VAL A 120 -11.63 -17.25 -10.67
N ILE A 121 -10.34 -17.14 -11.00
CA ILE A 121 -9.80 -15.99 -11.74
C ILE A 121 -10.46 -15.88 -13.12
N ASP A 122 -10.58 -17.00 -13.84
CA ASP A 122 -11.17 -17.03 -15.18
C ASP A 122 -12.65 -16.62 -15.14
N ALA A 123 -13.40 -17.09 -14.14
CA ALA A 123 -14.80 -16.72 -13.94
C ALA A 123 -14.98 -15.22 -13.61
N ILE A 124 -14.15 -14.66 -12.73
CA ILE A 124 -14.20 -13.23 -12.37
C ILE A 124 -13.86 -12.37 -13.60
N THR A 125 -12.87 -12.79 -14.39
CA THR A 125 -12.45 -12.07 -15.59
C THR A 125 -13.56 -12.08 -16.65
N HIS A 126 -14.22 -13.23 -16.84
CA HIS A 126 -15.35 -13.35 -17.77
C HIS A 126 -16.54 -12.46 -17.38
N ASP A 127 -16.91 -12.40 -16.10
CA ASP A 127 -18.00 -11.56 -15.61
C ASP A 127 -17.64 -10.07 -15.70
N ALA A 128 -16.38 -9.69 -15.45
CA ALA A 128 -15.91 -8.31 -15.59
C ALA A 128 -16.01 -7.81 -17.04
N ASP A 129 -15.64 -8.64 -18.01
CA ASP A 129 -15.77 -8.32 -19.44
C ASP A 129 -17.24 -8.23 -19.87
N ALA A 130 -18.11 -9.09 -19.34
CA ALA A 130 -19.54 -9.06 -19.62
C ALA A 130 -20.22 -7.80 -19.04
N LEU A 131 -19.80 -7.33 -17.86
CA LEU A 131 -20.29 -6.10 -17.25
C LEU A 131 -19.78 -4.85 -17.99
N ALA A 132 -18.53 -4.87 -18.48
CA ALA A 132 -17.99 -3.79 -19.30
C ALA A 132 -18.74 -3.67 -20.64
N ALA A 133 -19.11 -4.80 -21.26
CA ALA A 133 -19.88 -4.82 -22.51
C ALA A 133 -21.35 -4.38 -22.37
N GLN A 134 -21.88 -4.27 -21.14
CA GLN A 134 -23.24 -3.79 -20.86
C GLN A 134 -23.29 -2.27 -20.57
N GLN A 135 -22.15 -1.60 -20.51
CA GLN A 135 -22.04 -0.16 -20.23
C GLN A 135 -21.73 0.70 -21.47
N ASP A 136 -21.64 0.09 -22.66
CA ASP A 136 -21.63 0.73 -23.98
C ASP A 136 -23.02 0.67 -24.64
#